data_AF-A0A6V7JN54-F1
#
_entry.id   AF-A0A6V7JN54-F1
#
_cell.length_a   1.000
_cell.length_b   1.000
_cell.length_c   1.000
_cell.angle_alpha   90.00
_cell.angle_beta   90.00
_cell.angle_gamma   90.00
#
_symmetry.space_group_name_H-M   'P 1'
#
loop_
_entity.id
_entity.type
_entity.pdbx_description
1 polymer ?
#
loop_
_entity_poly.entity_id
_entity_poly.type
_entity_poly.pdbx_seq_one_letter_code
_entity_poly.pdbx_strand_id
1 'polypeptide(L)' 'NNWLAGCCDDTIVKVLDSSQELGVLYQNDSHTDFVRGLAWLKDDLVTCSWDDTVLTHKISHS' A
#
# COMPACT_ATOMS: atom_id res chain seq x y z
N ASN A 1 12.04 -6.52 5.75
CA ASN A 1 10.62 -6.82 6.10
C ASN A 1 10.06 -7.84 5.12
N ASN A 2 9.16 -8.71 5.56
CA ASN A 2 8.42 -9.64 4.69
C ASN A 2 7.08 -9.01 4.28
N TRP A 3 7.16 -7.84 3.65
CA TRP A 3 5.99 -7.06 3.29
C TRP A 3 5.61 -7.27 1.83
N LEU A 4 4.32 -7.46 1.59
CA LEU A 4 3.74 -7.54 0.27
C LEU A 4 2.69 -6.43 0.12
N ALA A 5 2.86 -5.60 -0.90
CA ALA A 5 1.82 -4.68 -1.36
C ALA A 5 1.42 -5.05 -2.78
N GLY A 6 0.15 -4.85 -3.09
CA GLY A 6 -0.41 -5.06 -4.43
C GLY A 6 -1.38 -3.93 -4.75
N CYS A 7 -1.47 -3.60 -6.04
CA CYS A 7 -2.45 -2.66 -6.56
C CYS A 7 -3.34 -3.37 -7.57
N CYS A 8 -4.63 -3.02 -7.59
CA CYS A 8 -5.62 -3.57 -8.51
C CYS A 8 -6.67 -2.49 -8.83
N ASP A 9 -7.80 -2.87 -9.41
CA ASP A 9 -8.98 -1.99 -9.59
C ASP A 9 -9.69 -1.76 -8.25
N ASP A 10 -8.95 -1.22 -7.29
CA ASP A 10 -9.39 -0.85 -5.95
C ASP A 10 -8.70 0.46 -5.54
N THR A 11 -9.35 1.22 -4.67
CA THR A 11 -8.83 2.47 -4.10
C THR A 11 -8.07 2.21 -2.79
N ILE A 12 -8.24 1.02 -2.20
CA ILE A 12 -7.63 0.68 -0.92
C ILE A 12 -6.19 0.18 -1.10
N VAL A 13 -5.25 0.84 -0.43
CA VAL A 13 -3.87 0.39 -0.29
C VAL A 13 -3.77 -0.58 0.88
N LYS A 14 -3.21 -1.77 0.65
CA LYS A 14 -2.94 -2.77 1.70
C LYS A 14 -1.48 -3.21 1.68
N VAL A 15 -0.93 -3.42 2.87
CA VAL A 15 0.33 -4.13 3.07
C VAL A 15 0.05 -5.37 3.89
N LEU A 16 0.59 -6.50 3.43
CA LEU A 16 0.40 -7.82 4.03
C LEU A 16 1.74 -8.36 4.54
N ASP A 17 1.70 -9.18 5.59
CA ASP A 17 2.85 -9.97 6.04
C ASP A 17 2.91 -11.28 5.25
N SER A 18 3.89 -11.38 4.35
CA SER A 18 4.09 -12.60 3.55
C SER A 18 4.63 -13.78 4.33
N SER A 19 5.06 -13.58 5.57
CA SER A 19 5.49 -14.65 6.49
C SER A 19 4.38 -15.19 7.39
N GLN A 20 3.23 -14.52 7.46
CA GLN A 20 2.11 -14.87 8.33
C GLN A 20 0.79 -14.94 7.56
N GLU A 21 0.66 -15.93 6.67
CA GLU A 21 -0.59 -16.22 5.95
C GLU A 21 -1.21 -15.00 5.23
N LEU A 22 -0.38 -14.02 4.82
CA LEU A 22 -0.83 -12.76 4.21
C LEU A 22 -1.74 -11.91 5.11
N GLY A 23 -1.50 -11.93 6.44
CA GLY A 23 -2.18 -11.06 7.40
C GLY A 23 -1.98 -9.57 7.07
N VAL A 24 -3.03 -8.76 7.25
CA VAL A 24 -3.00 -7.33 6.94
C VAL A 24 -2.20 -6.57 8.00
N LEU A 25 -1.12 -5.91 7.58
CA LEU A 25 -0.27 -5.06 8.41
C LEU A 25 -0.68 -3.58 8.35
N TYR A 26 -1.19 -3.15 7.21
CA TYR A 26 -1.59 -1.77 6.96
C TYR A 26 -2.74 -1.72 5.97
N GLN A 27 -3.65 -0.76 6.17
CA GLN A 27 -4.72 -0.44 5.24
C GLN A 27 -4.93 1.08 5.21
N ASN A 28 -5.12 1.62 4.02
CA ASN A 28 -5.46 3.03 3.81
C ASN A 28 -6.40 3.19 2.62
N ASP A 29 -7.41 4.04 2.78
CA ASP A 29 -8.49 4.30 1.83
C ASP A 29 -8.50 5.77 1.37
N SER A 30 -7.34 6.44 1.42
CA SER A 30 -7.24 7.87 1.10
C SER A 30 -7.28 8.17 -0.40
N HIS A 31 -6.97 7.20 -1.26
CA HIS A 31 -7.17 7.35 -2.70
C HIS A 31 -8.66 7.35 -3.04
N THR A 32 -9.05 8.19 -4.00
CA THR A 32 -10.46 8.30 -4.45
C THR A 32 -10.72 7.62 -5.79
N ASP A 33 -9.69 7.06 -6.41
CA ASP A 33 -9.75 6.27 -7.64
C ASP A 33 -8.70 5.13 -7.58
N PHE A 34 -8.64 4.31 -8.61
CA PHE A 34 -7.86 3.08 -8.62
C PHE A 34 -6.36 3.30 -8.49
N VAL A 35 -5.73 2.52 -7.61
CA VAL A 35 -4.28 2.50 -7.44
C VAL A 35 -3.63 1.77 -8.63
N ARG A 36 -2.59 2.36 -9.20
CA ARG A 36 -1.95 1.88 -10.45
C ARG A 36 -0.45 1.67 -10.35
N GLY A 37 0.19 2.23 -9.34
CA GLY A 37 1.60 2.08 -9.14
C GLY A 37 1.93 2.02 -7.66
N LEU A 38 2.94 1.22 -7.36
CA LEU A 38 3.49 1.03 -6.03
C LEU A 38 5.01 1.04 -6.14
N ALA A 39 5.67 1.67 -5.18
CA ALA A 39 7.12 1.59 -5.03
C ALA A 39 7.48 1.63 -3.55
N TRP A 40 8.41 0.77 -3.15
CA TRP A 40 9.00 0.81 -1.82
C TRP A 40 10.18 1.78 -1.79
N LEU A 41 10.17 2.71 -0.84
CA LEU A 41 11.29 3.57 -0.52
C LEU A 41 11.69 3.31 0.94
N LYS A 42 12.67 2.41 1.14
CA LYS A 42 13.02 1.87 2.46
C LYS A 42 11.79 1.21 3.11
N ASP A 43 11.30 1.74 4.22
CA ASP A 43 10.14 1.25 4.97
C ASP A 43 8.84 2.02 4.63
N ASP A 44 8.91 2.98 3.71
CA ASP A 44 7.74 3.73 3.25
C ASP A 44 7.23 3.13 1.93
N LEU A 45 5.91 3.06 1.79
CA LEU A 45 5.25 2.72 0.53
C LEU A 45 4.84 4.02 -0.17
N VAL A 46 5.20 4.17 -1.44
CA VAL A 46 4.71 5.24 -2.30
C VAL A 46 3.70 4.66 -3.28
N THR A 47 2.54 5.29 -3.40
CA THR A 47 1.46 4.86 -4.31
C THR A 47 1.07 5.98 -5.26
N CYS A 48 0.61 5.62 -6.45
CA CYS A 48 -0.05 6.55 -7.36
C CYS A 48 -1.39 5.96 -7.83
N SER A 49 -2.35 6.86 -8.07
CA SER A 49 -3.72 6.53 -8.46
C SER A 49 -4.17 7.41 -9.63
N TRP A 50 -5.30 7.03 -10.24
CA TRP A 50 -6.03 7.84 -11.20
C TRP A 50 -6.72 9.07 -10.62
N ASP A 51 -6.71 9.24 -9.30
CA ASP A 51 -7.18 10.46 -8.63
C ASP A 51 -6.20 11.65 -8.71
N ASP A 52 -5.21 11.56 -9.60
CA ASP A 52 -4.13 12.53 -9.79
C ASP A 52 -3.21 12.74 -8.58
N THR A 53 -3.23 11.82 -7.59
CA THR A 53 -2.37 11.91 -6.40
C THR A 53 -1.26 10.87 -6.34
N VAL A 54 -0.19 11.26 -5.63
CA VAL A 54 0.87 10.38 -5.17
C VAL A 54 0.92 10.47 -3.66
N LEU A 55 0.75 9.34 -2.97
CA LEU A 55 0.72 9.28 -1.51
C LEU A 55 1.92 8.50 -0.98
N THR A 56 2.35 8.84 0.24
CA THR A 56 3.41 8.13 0.96
C THR A 56 2.84 7.60 2.26
N HIS A 57 3.02 6.30 2.49
CA HIS A 57 2.51 5.58 3.64
C HIS A 57 3.68 5.11 4.49
N LYS A 58 3.72 5.58 5.74
CA LYS A 58 4.68 5.09 6.74
C LYS A 58 4.16 3.80 7.34
N ILE A 59 4.85 2.70 7.07
CA ILE A 59 4.46 1.39 7.59
C ILE A 59 5.19 1.19 8.92
N SER A 60 4.58 1.64 10.01
CA SER A 60 5.09 1.37 11.37
C SER A 60 4.45 0.10 11.92
N HIS A 61 5.24 -0.75 12.57
CA HIS A 61 4.70 -1.75 13.48
C HIS A 61 4.17 -1.01 14.71
N SER A 62 2.87 -1.12 14.97
CA SER A 62 2.31 -0.85 16.29
C SER A 62 2.65 -1.97 17.25
#